data_AF-A0A914QAQ8-F1
#
_entry.id   AF-A0A914QAQ8-F1
#
_cell.length_a   1.000
_cell.length_b   1.000
_cell.length_c   1.000
_cell.angle_alpha   90.00
_cell.angle_beta   90.00
_cell.angle_gamma   90.00
#
_symmetry.space_group_name_H-M   'P 1'
#
loop_
_entity.id
_entity.type
_entity.pdbx_description
1 polymer ?
#
loop_
_entity_poly.entity_id
_entity_poly.type
_entity_poly.pdbx_seq_one_letter_code
_entity_poly.pdbx_strand_id
1 'polypeptide(L)'
;MIIEKFWATSDVIRQNMVQLLIEMTKWRITKIEIVLGNAMRQFMDFGLMASRYPLLLGYLRILKNNSELLFKSNESGLLIASTITACMHYLSEIKQCPTSSFNDSKRALIYIAEMIMTIYFEQFQAVFGRNVILVITSLSRFPEIAAIWKQLVLSPPTSMGVLDLIRRPPEQWLESNVLPLTTTRKFEFLHQTSPEFTRPHFREFCKNMVCFT
;
A
#
# COMPACT_ATOMS: atom_id res chain seq x y z
N MET A 1 -0.81 -19.53 0.03
CA MET A 1 0.62 -19.37 -0.34
C MET A 1 1.08 -17.92 -0.26
N ILE A 2 0.54 -17.00 -1.08
CA ILE A 2 0.93 -15.56 -1.07
C ILE A 2 0.69 -14.90 0.30
N ILE A 3 -0.44 -15.17 0.95
CA ILE A 3 -0.81 -14.50 2.20
C ILE A 3 0.01 -14.98 3.41
N GLU A 4 0.48 -16.23 3.41
CA GLU A 4 1.02 -16.88 4.62
C GLU A 4 2.51 -17.24 4.54
N LYS A 5 3.04 -17.48 3.33
CA LYS A 5 4.37 -18.07 3.14
C LYS A 5 5.26 -17.31 2.16
N PHE A 6 4.84 -16.13 1.66
CA PHE A 6 5.56 -15.43 0.59
C PHE A 6 7.05 -15.21 0.91
N TRP A 7 7.35 -14.65 2.07
CA TRP A 7 8.74 -14.41 2.50
C TRP A 7 9.49 -15.67 2.95
N ALA A 8 8.78 -16.76 3.28
CA ALA A 8 9.39 -18.04 3.63
C ALA A 8 9.87 -18.86 2.41
N THR A 9 9.53 -18.44 1.19
CA THR A 9 9.97 -19.12 -0.05
C THR A 9 11.36 -18.66 -0.52
N SER A 10 11.90 -19.27 -1.57
CA SER A 10 13.15 -18.81 -2.18
C SER A 10 12.93 -17.61 -3.11
N ASP A 11 14.00 -16.87 -3.43
CA ASP A 11 13.93 -15.75 -4.37
C ASP A 11 13.43 -16.16 -5.76
N VAL A 12 13.86 -17.33 -6.24
CA VAL A 12 13.42 -17.89 -7.52
C VAL A 12 11.91 -18.09 -7.52
N ILE A 13 11.35 -18.64 -6.44
CA ILE A 13 9.91 -18.83 -6.32
C ILE A 13 9.20 -17.48 -6.29
N ARG A 14 9.70 -16.49 -5.54
CA ARG A 14 9.10 -15.14 -5.50
C ARG A 14 9.09 -14.46 -6.87
N GLN A 15 10.18 -14.57 -7.63
CA GLN A 15 10.24 -14.04 -8.99
C GLN A 15 9.25 -14.74 -9.93
N ASN A 16 9.15 -16.07 -9.86
CA ASN A 16 8.17 -16.83 -10.63
C ASN A 16 6.73 -16.48 -10.24
N MET A 17 6.47 -16.16 -8.97
CA MET A 17 5.15 -15.66 -8.55
C MET A 17 4.82 -14.30 -9.19
N VAL A 18 5.78 -13.37 -9.27
CA VAL A 18 5.57 -12.10 -10.00
C VAL A 18 5.24 -12.37 -11.46
N GLN A 19 5.98 -13.27 -12.11
CA GLN A 19 5.74 -13.61 -13.51
C GLN A 19 4.36 -14.26 -13.71
N LEU A 20 3.95 -15.14 -12.80
CA LEU A 20 2.62 -15.73 -12.82
C LEU A 20 1.53 -14.65 -12.71
N LEU A 21 1.69 -13.66 -11.82
CA LEU A 21 0.73 -12.57 -11.69
C LEU A 21 0.66 -11.67 -12.93
N ILE A 22 1.79 -11.44 -13.61
CA ILE A 22 1.81 -10.77 -14.91
C ILE A 22 0.91 -11.54 -15.89
N GLU A 23 1.10 -12.85 -16.01
CA GLU A 23 0.29 -13.67 -16.91
C GLU A 23 -1.18 -13.71 -16.50
N MET A 24 -1.50 -13.94 -15.21
CA MET A 24 -2.89 -13.92 -14.73
C MET A 24 -3.59 -12.60 -15.02
N THR A 25 -2.88 -11.47 -14.96
CA THR A 25 -3.43 -10.16 -15.30
C THR A 25 -3.70 -10.05 -16.80
N LYS A 26 -2.77 -10.51 -17.66
CA LYS A 26 -2.96 -10.54 -19.13
C LYS A 26 -4.16 -11.42 -19.53
N TRP A 27 -4.30 -12.57 -18.89
CA TRP A 27 -5.40 -13.52 -19.10
C TRP A 27 -6.72 -13.08 -18.43
N ARG A 28 -6.75 -11.92 -17.76
CA ARG A 28 -7.92 -11.36 -17.09
C ARG A 28 -8.61 -12.35 -16.16
N ILE A 29 -7.80 -13.07 -15.38
CA ILE A 29 -8.31 -14.00 -14.37
C ILE A 29 -9.26 -13.24 -13.44
N THR A 30 -10.41 -13.83 -13.16
CA THR A 30 -11.44 -13.23 -12.31
C THR A 30 -10.90 -12.90 -10.92
N LYS A 31 -11.20 -11.70 -10.42
CA LYS A 31 -10.76 -11.18 -9.11
C LYS A 31 -9.24 -11.06 -8.94
N ILE A 32 -8.51 -10.86 -10.03
CA ILE A 32 -7.05 -10.68 -9.98
C ILE A 32 -6.63 -9.48 -9.10
N GLU A 33 -7.48 -8.47 -8.99
CA GLU A 33 -7.28 -7.28 -8.15
C GLU A 33 -7.14 -7.67 -6.67
N ILE A 34 -7.95 -8.62 -6.20
CA ILE A 34 -7.89 -9.12 -4.82
C ILE A 34 -6.58 -9.86 -4.57
N VAL A 35 -6.12 -10.65 -5.55
CA VAL A 35 -4.86 -11.38 -5.45
C VAL A 35 -3.69 -10.40 -5.43
N LEU A 36 -3.68 -9.42 -6.34
CA LEU A 36 -2.67 -8.37 -6.40
C LEU A 36 -2.67 -7.50 -5.14
N GLY A 37 -3.83 -7.18 -4.57
CA GLY A 37 -3.93 -6.47 -3.29
C GLY A 37 -3.31 -7.25 -2.15
N ASN A 38 -3.63 -8.55 -2.04
CA ASN A 38 -3.04 -9.43 -1.03
C ASN A 38 -1.54 -9.64 -1.20
N ALA A 39 -1.06 -9.67 -2.44
CA ALA A 39 0.35 -9.72 -2.73
C ALA A 39 1.05 -8.40 -2.37
N MET A 40 0.43 -7.26 -2.67
CA MET A 40 0.93 -5.94 -2.30
C MET A 40 1.08 -5.81 -0.78
N ARG A 41 0.14 -6.37 -0.01
CA ARG A 41 0.25 -6.43 1.46
C ARG A 41 1.51 -7.09 1.96
N GLN A 42 2.05 -8.09 1.25
CA GLN A 42 3.28 -8.76 1.67
C GLN A 42 4.49 -7.82 1.63
N PHE A 43 4.48 -6.81 0.76
CA PHE A 43 5.57 -5.82 0.70
C PHE A 43 5.57 -4.86 1.90
N MET A 44 4.47 -4.79 2.65
CA MET A 44 4.44 -4.04 3.91
C MET A 44 4.91 -4.86 5.11
N ASP A 45 5.25 -6.14 4.92
CA ASP A 45 5.76 -7.01 5.98
C ASP A 45 7.24 -6.73 6.27
N PHE A 46 7.67 -7.06 7.49
CA PHE A 46 8.97 -6.69 8.06
C PHE A 46 10.15 -7.32 7.28
N GLY A 47 11.20 -6.55 7.03
CA GLY A 47 12.44 -7.05 6.43
C GLY A 47 13.28 -5.99 5.72
N LEU A 48 14.50 -6.37 5.30
CA LEU A 48 15.42 -5.46 4.60
C LEU A 48 14.82 -4.99 3.26
N MET A 49 14.63 -3.67 3.13
CA MET A 49 14.05 -3.03 1.95
C MET A 49 14.72 -3.50 0.64
N ALA A 50 16.06 -3.64 0.63
CA ALA A 50 16.84 -4.05 -0.53
C ALA A 50 16.40 -5.40 -1.14
N SER A 51 15.95 -6.36 -0.32
CA SER A 51 15.50 -7.68 -0.79
C SER A 51 14.09 -7.66 -1.39
N ARG A 52 13.21 -6.80 -0.85
CA ARG A 52 11.81 -6.68 -1.25
C ARG A 52 11.65 -5.85 -2.53
N TYR A 53 12.61 -4.97 -2.76
CA TYR A 53 12.49 -3.88 -3.71
C TYR A 53 12.40 -4.29 -5.20
N PRO A 54 13.23 -5.21 -5.73
CA PRO A 54 13.14 -5.62 -7.13
C PRO A 54 11.78 -6.28 -7.46
N LEU A 55 11.25 -7.03 -6.50
CA LEU A 55 9.93 -7.65 -6.62
C LEU A 55 8.84 -6.58 -6.64
N LEU A 56 8.88 -5.60 -5.71
CA LEU A 56 7.95 -4.48 -5.68
C LEU A 56 7.90 -3.73 -7.03
N LEU A 57 9.05 -3.48 -7.66
CA LEU A 57 9.08 -2.87 -9.00
C LEU A 57 8.33 -3.70 -10.04
N GLY A 58 8.48 -5.02 -10.01
CA GLY A 58 7.71 -5.92 -10.86
C GLY A 58 6.21 -5.73 -10.66
N TYR A 59 5.75 -5.68 -9.41
CA TYR A 59 4.36 -5.41 -9.09
C TYR A 59 3.89 -4.02 -9.56
N LEU A 60 4.64 -2.96 -9.29
CA LEU A 60 4.28 -1.60 -9.72
C LEU A 60 4.18 -1.50 -11.25
N ARG A 61 5.01 -2.25 -12.00
CA ARG A 61 4.89 -2.34 -13.47
C ARG A 61 3.59 -3.03 -13.91
N ILE A 62 3.15 -4.09 -13.23
CA ILE A 62 1.85 -4.71 -13.49
C ILE A 62 0.74 -3.66 -13.31
N LEU A 63 0.76 -2.94 -12.18
CA LEU A 63 -0.25 -1.93 -11.85
C LEU A 63 -0.26 -0.79 -12.86
N LYS A 64 0.92 -0.28 -13.23
CA LYS A 64 1.04 0.79 -14.23
C LYS A 64 0.48 0.36 -15.59
N ASN A 65 0.88 -0.82 -16.06
CA ASN A 65 0.56 -1.26 -17.43
C ASN A 65 -0.90 -1.71 -17.58
N ASN A 66 -1.58 -2.03 -16.48
CA ASN A 66 -2.95 -2.54 -16.47
C ASN A 66 -3.87 -1.68 -15.60
N SER A 67 -3.52 -0.41 -15.38
CA SER A 67 -4.20 0.47 -14.42
C SER A 67 -5.70 0.61 -14.69
N GLU A 68 -6.09 0.76 -15.96
CA GLU A 68 -7.50 0.89 -16.33
C GLU A 68 -8.30 -0.37 -16.00
N LEU A 69 -7.74 -1.55 -16.26
CA LEU A 69 -8.37 -2.82 -15.91
C LEU A 69 -8.51 -2.97 -14.39
N LEU A 70 -7.43 -2.68 -13.66
CA LEU A 70 -7.29 -3.03 -12.25
C LEU A 70 -7.96 -2.04 -11.30
N PHE A 71 -7.92 -0.75 -11.59
CA PHE A 71 -8.40 0.29 -10.67
C PHE A 71 -9.79 0.80 -10.98
N LYS A 72 -10.31 0.58 -12.19
CA LYS A 72 -11.69 0.95 -12.56
C LYS A 72 -12.72 -0.10 -12.10
N SER A 73 -12.26 -1.29 -11.72
CA SER A 73 -13.12 -2.36 -11.21
C SER A 73 -13.76 -1.99 -9.87
N ASN A 74 -15.02 -2.37 -9.66
CA ASN A 74 -15.71 -2.21 -8.37
C ASN A 74 -15.10 -3.07 -7.25
N GLU A 75 -14.30 -4.09 -7.58
CA GLU A 75 -13.60 -4.94 -6.61
C GLU A 75 -12.17 -4.47 -6.32
N SER A 76 -11.76 -3.30 -6.85
CA SER A 76 -10.39 -2.77 -6.73
C SER A 76 -10.06 -2.23 -5.33
N GLY A 77 -11.02 -2.18 -4.41
CA GLY A 77 -10.85 -1.55 -3.11
C GLY A 77 -9.63 -2.03 -2.34
N LEU A 78 -9.47 -3.36 -2.18
CA LEU A 78 -8.32 -3.95 -1.50
C LEU A 78 -7.00 -3.61 -2.20
N LEU A 79 -6.99 -3.62 -3.53
CA LEU A 79 -5.82 -3.30 -4.32
C LEU A 79 -5.40 -1.84 -4.13
N ILE A 80 -6.35 -0.90 -4.22
CA ILE A 80 -6.15 0.53 -3.98
C ILE A 80 -5.59 0.75 -2.58
N ALA A 81 -6.27 0.20 -1.57
CA ALA A 81 -5.88 0.35 -0.17
C ALA A 81 -4.47 -0.17 0.11
N SER A 82 -4.17 -1.38 -0.37
CA SER A 82 -2.88 -2.01 -0.16
C SER A 82 -1.77 -1.29 -0.92
N THR A 83 -2.05 -0.81 -2.14
CA THR A 83 -1.08 -0.08 -2.97
C THR A 83 -0.73 1.27 -2.36
N ILE A 84 -1.74 2.07 -1.98
CA ILE A 84 -1.51 3.37 -1.35
C ILE A 84 -0.76 3.21 -0.02
N THR A 85 -1.13 2.24 0.79
CA THR A 85 -0.45 2.01 2.07
C THR A 85 0.99 1.55 1.87
N ALA A 86 1.24 0.66 0.90
CA ALA A 86 2.61 0.27 0.54
C ALA A 86 3.42 1.47 0.04
N CYS A 87 2.85 2.33 -0.82
CA CYS A 87 3.48 3.57 -1.26
C CYS A 87 3.85 4.46 -0.07
N MET A 88 2.92 4.70 0.86
CA MET A 88 3.20 5.49 2.07
C MET A 88 4.34 4.89 2.90
N HIS A 89 4.28 3.58 3.14
CA HIS A 89 5.29 2.84 3.90
C HIS A 89 6.68 2.99 3.24
N TYR A 90 6.85 2.58 1.99
CA TYR A 90 8.15 2.63 1.30
C TYR A 90 8.67 4.06 1.10
N LEU A 91 7.80 5.03 0.80
CA LEU A 91 8.23 6.42 0.67
C LEU A 91 8.69 6.99 2.02
N SER A 92 8.16 6.50 3.14
CA SER A 92 8.66 6.82 4.48
C SER A 92 10.01 6.17 4.78
N GLU A 93 10.24 4.92 4.36
CA GLU A 93 11.53 4.22 4.52
C GLU A 93 12.65 4.84 3.68
N ILE A 94 12.38 5.16 2.40
CA ILE A 94 13.37 5.76 1.48
C ILE A 94 13.90 7.09 2.04
N LYS A 95 13.10 7.84 2.80
CA LYS A 95 13.54 9.08 3.46
C LYS A 95 14.76 8.84 4.37
N GLN A 96 14.85 7.66 4.96
CA GLN A 96 15.89 7.28 5.91
C GLN A 96 17.14 6.69 5.22
N CYS A 97 17.06 6.41 3.92
CA CYS A 97 18.14 5.82 3.14
C CYS A 97 18.59 6.80 2.03
N PRO A 98 19.61 7.64 2.26
CA PRO A 98 20.00 8.72 1.35
C PRO A 98 20.70 8.26 0.06
N THR A 99 20.67 6.96 -0.27
CA THR A 99 21.35 6.43 -1.45
C THR A 99 20.58 6.72 -2.73
N SER A 100 21.28 7.23 -3.75
CA SER A 100 20.76 7.50 -5.10
C SER A 100 20.18 6.27 -5.80
N SER A 101 20.49 5.07 -5.31
CA SER A 101 20.02 3.77 -5.79
C SER A 101 18.50 3.60 -5.78
N PHE A 102 17.76 4.41 -5.00
CA PHE A 102 16.30 4.33 -4.89
C PHE A 102 15.55 5.48 -5.57
N ASN A 103 16.20 6.28 -6.40
CA ASN A 103 15.55 7.43 -7.05
C ASN A 103 14.46 7.01 -8.04
N ASP A 104 14.75 6.04 -8.91
CA ASP A 104 13.75 5.51 -9.85
C ASP A 104 12.60 4.82 -9.12
N SER A 105 12.91 4.23 -7.97
CA SER A 105 11.96 3.64 -7.04
C SER A 105 10.96 4.61 -6.50
N LYS A 106 11.49 5.68 -5.94
CA LYS A 106 10.73 6.76 -5.38
C LYS A 106 9.81 7.36 -6.45
N ARG A 107 10.34 7.58 -7.67
CA ARG A 107 9.54 8.07 -8.81
C ARG A 107 8.41 7.12 -9.17
N ALA A 108 8.67 5.81 -9.26
CA ALA A 108 7.64 4.83 -9.59
C ALA A 108 6.52 4.77 -8.53
N LEU A 109 6.89 4.84 -7.24
CA LEU A 109 5.94 4.88 -6.13
C LEU A 109 5.11 6.16 -6.12
N ILE A 110 5.73 7.32 -6.32
CA ILE A 110 5.04 8.61 -6.40
C ILE A 110 4.09 8.60 -7.60
N TYR A 111 4.54 8.13 -8.75
CA TYR A 111 3.71 8.04 -9.96
C TYR A 111 2.46 7.17 -9.76
N ILE A 112 2.60 5.99 -9.16
CA ILE A 112 1.44 5.12 -8.89
C ILE A 112 0.49 5.77 -7.88
N ALA A 113 1.01 6.37 -6.82
CA ALA A 113 0.21 7.08 -5.83
C ALA A 113 -0.54 8.27 -6.46
N GLU A 114 0.15 9.10 -7.24
CA GLU A 114 -0.41 10.22 -7.98
C GLU A 114 -1.50 9.75 -8.95
N MET A 115 -1.24 8.71 -9.75
CA MET A 115 -2.20 8.15 -10.70
C MET A 115 -3.50 7.71 -10.00
N ILE A 116 -3.40 7.02 -8.86
CA ILE A 116 -4.57 6.60 -8.08
C ILE A 116 -5.32 7.82 -7.52
N MET A 117 -4.60 8.82 -7.01
CA MET A 117 -5.18 10.02 -6.38
C MET A 117 -5.71 11.05 -7.38
N THR A 118 -5.41 10.92 -8.67
CA THR A 118 -5.86 11.85 -9.71
C THR A 118 -6.84 11.18 -10.67
N ILE A 119 -6.39 10.15 -11.39
CA ILE A 119 -7.17 9.47 -12.43
C ILE A 119 -8.26 8.58 -11.81
N TYR A 120 -7.95 7.89 -10.71
CA TYR A 120 -8.87 6.98 -10.02
C TYR A 120 -9.37 7.56 -8.68
N PHE A 121 -9.51 8.88 -8.63
CA PHE A 121 -9.86 9.60 -7.40
C PHE A 121 -11.19 9.12 -6.81
N GLU A 122 -12.18 8.80 -7.64
CA GLU A 122 -13.49 8.32 -7.18
C GLU A 122 -13.41 6.99 -6.42
N GLN A 123 -12.62 6.04 -6.94
CA GLN A 123 -12.41 4.76 -6.27
C GLN A 123 -11.55 4.94 -5.02
N PHE A 124 -10.51 5.78 -5.11
CA PHE A 124 -9.67 6.11 -3.97
C PHE A 124 -10.47 6.73 -2.81
N GLN A 125 -11.33 7.72 -3.07
CA GLN A 125 -12.16 8.34 -2.04
C GLN A 125 -13.28 7.42 -1.55
N ALA A 126 -13.78 6.51 -2.38
CA ALA A 126 -14.75 5.52 -1.95
C ALA A 126 -14.17 4.61 -0.87
N VAL A 127 -12.93 4.14 -1.08
CA VAL A 127 -12.21 3.25 -0.17
C VAL A 127 -11.81 3.97 1.13
N PHE A 128 -11.16 5.11 1.01
CA PHE A 128 -10.54 5.78 2.17
C PHE A 128 -11.47 6.77 2.89
N GLY A 129 -12.53 7.27 2.26
CA GLY A 129 -13.40 8.31 2.84
C GLY A 129 -12.59 9.51 3.36
N ARG A 130 -12.83 9.91 4.62
CA ARG A 130 -12.06 10.98 5.29
C ARG A 130 -10.56 10.73 5.36
N ASN A 131 -10.11 9.46 5.34
CA ASN A 131 -8.70 9.13 5.43
C ASN A 131 -7.92 9.55 4.18
N VAL A 132 -8.60 9.90 3.07
CA VAL A 132 -7.98 10.56 1.90
C VAL A 132 -7.15 11.76 2.32
N ILE A 133 -7.67 12.59 3.23
CA ILE A 133 -6.99 13.80 3.71
C ILE A 133 -5.68 13.42 4.39
N LEU A 134 -5.70 12.40 5.26
CA LEU A 134 -4.51 11.91 5.95
C LEU A 134 -3.46 11.38 4.96
N VAL A 135 -3.88 10.60 3.97
CA VAL A 135 -2.99 10.03 2.95
C VAL A 135 -2.30 11.15 2.16
N ILE A 136 -3.08 12.08 1.61
CA ILE A 136 -2.56 13.18 0.77
C ILE A 136 -1.64 14.07 1.60
N THR A 137 -2.05 14.47 2.81
CA THR A 137 -1.23 15.34 3.68
C THR A 137 0.07 14.66 4.11
N SER A 138 0.05 13.37 4.39
CA SER A 138 1.25 12.58 4.74
C SER A 138 2.28 12.51 3.61
N LEU A 139 1.82 12.62 2.37
CA LEU A 139 2.65 12.57 1.17
C LEU A 139 2.90 13.94 0.52
N SER A 140 2.34 15.03 1.10
CA SER A 140 2.37 16.39 0.55
C SER A 140 3.77 17.02 0.42
N ARG A 141 4.80 16.40 1.01
CA ARG A 141 6.21 16.78 0.77
C ARG A 141 6.68 16.48 -0.66
N PHE A 142 5.98 15.61 -1.38
CA PHE A 142 6.25 15.31 -2.79
C PHE A 142 5.46 16.31 -3.65
N PRO A 143 6.13 17.12 -4.50
CA PRO A 143 5.47 18.20 -5.25
C PRO A 143 4.26 17.74 -6.06
N GLU A 144 4.33 16.56 -6.65
CA GLU A 144 3.25 15.94 -7.42
C GLU A 144 1.99 15.75 -6.56
N ILE A 145 2.16 15.24 -5.34
CA ILE A 145 1.06 15.01 -4.40
C ILE A 145 0.60 16.33 -3.74
N ALA A 146 1.52 17.28 -3.52
CA ALA A 146 1.19 18.61 -3.04
C ALA A 146 0.24 19.36 -3.98
N ALA A 147 0.42 19.18 -5.30
CA ALA A 147 -0.45 19.75 -6.31
C ALA A 147 -1.88 19.21 -6.19
N ILE A 148 -2.05 17.92 -5.90
CA ILE A 148 -3.36 17.29 -5.64
C ILE A 148 -4.03 17.92 -4.42
N TRP A 149 -3.29 18.10 -3.32
CA TRP A 149 -3.81 18.78 -2.13
C TRP A 149 -4.30 20.19 -2.44
N LYS A 150 -3.48 20.95 -3.17
CA LYS A 150 -3.82 22.31 -3.59
C LYS A 150 -5.07 22.33 -4.48
N GLN A 151 -5.17 21.41 -5.43
CA GLN A 151 -6.34 21.27 -6.31
C GLN A 151 -7.60 20.94 -5.50
N LEU A 152 -7.52 19.98 -4.57
CA LEU A 152 -8.65 19.58 -3.73
C LEU A 152 -9.19 20.73 -2.87
N VAL A 153 -8.31 21.60 -2.38
CA VAL A 153 -8.67 22.75 -1.54
C VAL A 153 -9.19 23.93 -2.36
N LEU A 154 -8.54 24.25 -3.49
CA LEU A 154 -8.81 25.48 -4.24
C LEU A 154 -9.80 25.30 -5.39
N SER A 155 -9.89 24.11 -5.98
CA SER A 155 -10.70 23.81 -7.17
C SER A 155 -11.01 22.31 -7.22
N PRO A 156 -11.88 21.80 -6.34
CA PRO A 156 -12.14 20.38 -6.23
C PRO A 156 -12.60 19.80 -7.59
N PRO A 157 -12.02 18.67 -8.04
CA PRO A 157 -12.29 18.10 -9.37
C PRO A 157 -13.70 17.51 -9.53
N THR A 158 -14.47 17.41 -8.44
CA THR A 158 -15.87 16.97 -8.41
C THR A 158 -16.67 17.89 -7.48
N SER A 159 -17.99 17.70 -7.38
CA SER A 159 -18.80 18.34 -6.33
C SER A 159 -18.42 17.90 -4.91
N MET A 160 -17.39 17.06 -4.75
CA MET A 160 -16.87 16.60 -3.47
C MET A 160 -15.65 17.44 -3.05
N GLY A 161 -15.88 18.41 -2.17
CA GLY A 161 -14.83 19.20 -1.56
C GLY A 161 -14.22 18.52 -0.32
N VAL A 162 -13.23 19.18 0.30
CA VAL A 162 -12.62 18.70 1.56
C VAL A 162 -13.66 18.46 2.66
N LEU A 163 -14.67 19.32 2.76
CA LEU A 163 -15.74 19.19 3.76
C LEU A 163 -16.59 17.92 3.55
N ASP A 164 -16.84 17.54 2.31
CA ASP A 164 -17.59 16.33 1.99
C ASP A 164 -16.78 15.08 2.32
N LEU A 165 -15.47 15.09 2.04
CA LEU A 165 -14.55 14.02 2.43
C LEU A 165 -14.49 13.83 3.94
N ILE A 166 -14.41 14.91 4.73
CA ILE A 166 -14.39 14.83 6.21
C ILE A 166 -15.63 14.08 6.74
N ARG A 167 -16.78 14.26 6.09
CA ARG A 167 -18.05 13.62 6.49
C ARG A 167 -18.16 12.17 6.04
N ARG A 168 -17.32 11.72 5.10
CA ARG A 168 -17.39 10.38 4.52
C ARG A 168 -16.63 9.38 5.40
N PRO A 169 -17.28 8.35 5.97
CA PRO A 169 -16.55 7.30 6.67
C PRO A 169 -15.69 6.48 5.68
N PRO A 170 -14.52 5.96 6.11
CA PRO A 170 -13.79 4.95 5.34
C PRO A 170 -14.61 3.66 5.23
N GLU A 171 -14.27 2.79 4.27
CA GLU A 171 -14.86 1.46 4.23
C GLU A 171 -14.46 0.64 5.48
N GLN A 172 -15.44 -0.02 6.11
CA GLN A 172 -15.23 -0.75 7.37
C GLN A 172 -14.15 -1.83 7.26
N TRP A 173 -14.03 -2.48 6.10
CA TRP A 173 -13.07 -3.55 5.89
C TRP A 173 -11.62 -3.04 5.81
N LEU A 174 -11.41 -1.73 5.56
CA LEU A 174 -10.10 -1.12 5.40
C LEU A 174 -9.23 -1.29 6.67
N GLU A 175 -9.83 -1.12 7.84
CA GLU A 175 -9.10 -1.18 9.13
C GLU A 175 -8.56 -2.58 9.43
N SER A 176 -9.25 -3.62 8.95
CA SER A 176 -8.88 -5.02 9.22
C SER A 176 -7.97 -5.64 8.16
N ASN A 177 -7.98 -5.14 6.92
CA ASN A 177 -7.39 -5.84 5.77
C ASN A 177 -6.22 -5.14 5.10
N VAL A 178 -5.82 -3.95 5.55
CA VAL A 178 -4.72 -3.23 4.92
C VAL A 178 -3.35 -3.74 5.38
N LEU A 179 -3.22 -4.13 6.65
CA LEU A 179 -1.94 -4.63 7.17
C LEU A 179 -1.61 -6.04 6.65
N PRO A 180 -0.33 -6.44 6.55
CA PRO A 180 0.03 -7.84 6.35
C PRO A 180 -0.61 -8.73 7.41
N LEU A 181 -1.05 -9.93 7.04
CA LEU A 181 -1.69 -10.88 7.96
C LEU A 181 -0.80 -11.21 9.17
N THR A 182 0.51 -11.30 8.96
CA THR A 182 1.52 -11.50 10.00
C THR A 182 1.49 -10.37 11.03
N THR A 183 1.40 -9.12 10.58
CA THR A 183 1.27 -7.95 11.46
C THR A 183 -0.05 -7.94 12.21
N THR A 184 -1.17 -8.21 11.53
CA THR A 184 -2.49 -8.30 12.17
C THR A 184 -2.52 -9.35 13.27
N ARG A 185 -2.03 -10.57 13.00
CA ARG A 185 -1.94 -11.66 13.99
C ARG A 185 -1.05 -11.29 15.19
N LYS A 186 0.03 -10.53 14.99
CA LYS A 186 0.87 -10.04 16.09
C LYS A 186 0.13 -9.02 16.97
N PHE A 187 -0.64 -8.11 16.37
CA PHE A 187 -1.47 -7.18 17.14
C PHE A 187 -2.59 -7.89 17.91
N GLU A 188 -3.27 -8.85 17.28
CA GLU A 188 -4.27 -9.68 17.93
C GLU A 188 -3.69 -10.44 19.13
N PHE A 189 -2.52 -11.06 18.95
CA PHE A 189 -1.81 -11.74 20.04
C PHE A 189 -1.47 -10.78 21.19
N LEU A 190 -0.91 -9.60 20.88
CA LEU A 190 -0.58 -8.60 21.90
C LEU A 190 -1.80 -8.10 22.67
N HIS A 191 -2.95 -7.98 22.00
CA HIS A 191 -4.21 -7.57 22.61
C HIS A 191 -4.80 -8.65 23.52
N GLN A 192 -4.65 -9.92 23.17
CA GLN A 192 -5.12 -11.07 23.95
C GLN A 192 -4.19 -11.43 25.12
N THR A 193 -2.96 -10.90 25.13
CA THR A 193 -1.95 -11.19 26.15
C THR A 193 -2.15 -10.31 27.38
N SER A 194 -2.03 -10.89 28.58
CA SER A 194 -2.07 -10.13 29.84
C SER A 194 -1.00 -9.02 29.87
N PRO A 195 -1.29 -7.82 30.42
CA PRO A 195 -0.39 -6.67 30.43
C PRO A 195 1.04 -6.95 30.93
N GLU A 196 1.19 -7.92 31.83
CA GLU A 196 2.48 -8.35 32.40
C GLU A 196 3.40 -9.01 31.36
N PHE A 197 2.82 -9.75 30.42
CA PHE A 197 3.55 -10.42 29.34
C PHE A 197 3.57 -9.61 28.05
N THR A 198 2.71 -8.59 27.92
CA THR A 198 2.69 -7.70 26.74
C THR A 198 4.01 -6.95 26.59
N ARG A 199 4.68 -6.53 27.67
CA ARG A 199 5.90 -5.69 27.57
C ARG A 199 7.07 -6.34 26.82
N PRO A 200 7.51 -7.59 27.12
CA PRO A 200 8.54 -8.26 26.34
C PRO A 200 8.16 -8.47 24.88
N HIS A 201 6.93 -8.93 24.61
CA HIS A 201 6.45 -9.18 23.25
C HIS A 201 6.28 -7.89 22.44
N PHE A 202 5.82 -6.81 23.08
CA PHE A 202 5.73 -5.49 22.48
C PHE A 202 7.12 -4.92 22.20
N ARG A 203 8.10 -5.09 23.09
CA ARG A 203 9.48 -4.67 22.83
C ARG A 203 10.06 -5.42 21.63
N GLU A 204 9.84 -6.74 21.53
CA GLU A 204 10.30 -7.53 20.38
C GLU A 204 9.58 -7.13 19.09
N PHE A 205 8.27 -6.87 19.17
CA PHE A 205 7.50 -6.31 18.06
C PHE A 205 8.07 -4.96 17.61
N CYS A 206 8.33 -4.03 18.54
CA CYS A 206 8.94 -2.74 18.26
C CYS A 206 10.34 -2.87 17.67
N LYS A 207 11.21 -3.80 18.13
CA LYS A 207 12.52 -4.01 17.49
C LYS A 207 12.38 -4.40 16.03
N ASN A 208 11.44 -5.27 15.71
CA ASN A 208 11.20 -5.71 14.34
C ASN A 208 10.47 -4.66 13.48
N MET A 209 9.74 -3.72 14.10
CA MET A 209 9.07 -2.58 13.43
C MET A 209 9.97 -1.33 13.30
N VAL A 210 10.90 -1.16 14.23
CA VAL A 210 11.73 0.04 14.43
C VAL A 210 13.21 -0.32 14.27
N CYS A 211 13.57 -1.16 13.28
CA CYS A 211 14.91 -1.15 12.69
C CYS A 211 15.14 0.16 11.90
N PHE A 212 14.81 1.27 12.55
CA PHE A 212 14.91 2.67 12.21
C PHE A 212 15.43 3.38 13.47
N THR A 213 16.63 2.99 13.88
CA THR A 213 17.54 3.81 14.68
C THR A 213 18.94 3.59 14.13
#